data_AF-A0A4U1B1J6-F1
#
_entry.id   AF-A0A4U1B1J6-F1
#
_cell.length_a   1.000
_cell.length_b   1.000
_cell.length_c   1.000
_cell.angle_alpha   90.00
_cell.angle_beta   90.00
_cell.angle_gamma   90.00
#
_symmetry.space_group_name_H-M   'P 1'
#
loop_
_entity.id
_entity.type
_entity.pdbx_description
1 polymer ?
#
loop_
_entity_poly.entity_id
_entity_poly.type
_entity_poly.pdbx_seq_one_letter_code
_entity_poly.pdbx_strand_id
1 'polypeptide(L)'
;MNKFNNAVLPLALSVISAFTSANLAANEQPYQELGKQIEIMEDIFTSAIKNDGNNNNMGLAAIESMYLAKQGVVFTVKSKRNFHFPGFSVPVPVAPVAPMPPAGFENSELFGEDLQVVIDEAMEEAVVAMEYAHENMRMDVEKQRQLREQERELAYELRDIERENRDLAFKKRTLDKDELKEFEKQVAKLEQRKKDLLQEKQQLAKKAGELKAEQDKLRDEQRKQQQAYFASLQTNLSEILCTYGAGLKALPGDEHVSLIIKDAAFDPSGRTYKDQVLVFAKSDIKKCLSESIDAKGLLKSATTYQL
;
A
#
# COMPACT_ATOMS: atom_id res chain seq x y z
N MET A 1 -7.98 -94.20 42.61
CA MET A 1 -7.16 -93.14 43.26
C MET A 1 -7.44 -91.84 42.51
N ASN A 2 -8.24 -90.93 43.09
CA ASN A 2 -7.79 -89.62 43.61
C ASN A 2 -6.99 -88.80 42.56
N LYS A 3 -7.34 -87.59 42.10
CA LYS A 3 -8.08 -86.45 42.66
C LYS A 3 -8.42 -85.41 41.56
N PHE A 4 -9.43 -84.60 41.85
CA PHE A 4 -9.81 -83.28 41.32
C PHE A 4 -8.67 -82.29 40.97
N ASN A 5 -8.81 -81.49 39.91
CA ASN A 5 -9.12 -80.04 39.97
C ASN A 5 -8.90 -79.25 38.64
N ASN A 6 -9.94 -78.49 38.27
CA ASN A 6 -10.00 -77.11 37.76
C ASN A 6 -9.20 -76.65 36.51
N ALA A 7 -9.93 -76.54 35.41
CA ALA A 7 -10.37 -75.31 34.72
C ALA A 7 -9.37 -74.21 34.23
N VAL A 8 -9.65 -73.82 32.98
CA VAL A 8 -9.51 -72.51 32.28
C VAL A 8 -8.34 -72.33 31.28
N LEU A 9 -8.77 -72.21 30.01
CA LEU A 9 -8.22 -71.69 28.74
C LEU A 9 -7.08 -70.63 28.79
N PRO A 10 -6.37 -70.28 27.68
CA PRO A 10 -6.77 -70.37 26.25
C PRO A 10 -5.65 -70.74 25.24
N LEU A 11 -6.01 -71.10 24.00
CA LEU A 11 -5.33 -70.64 22.77
C LEU A 11 -5.96 -71.32 21.55
N ALA A 12 -6.77 -70.60 20.79
CA ALA A 12 -6.82 -70.71 19.32
C ALA A 12 -7.81 -69.70 18.71
N LEU A 13 -7.50 -69.35 17.47
CA LEU A 13 -8.33 -68.73 16.44
C LEU A 13 -8.36 -67.19 16.36
N SER A 14 -7.39 -66.70 15.59
CA SER A 14 -7.56 -65.77 14.47
C SER A 14 -8.99 -65.32 14.17
N VAL A 15 -9.25 -64.03 14.39
CA VAL A 15 -10.34 -63.29 13.74
C VAL A 15 -9.71 -62.24 12.85
N ILE A 16 -10.15 -62.30 11.59
CA ILE A 16 -9.78 -61.48 10.45
C ILE A 16 -10.08 -60.02 10.75
N SER A 17 -9.05 -59.17 10.65
CA SER A 17 -9.15 -57.72 10.70
C SER A 17 -9.92 -57.21 9.49
N ALA A 18 -11.24 -57.07 9.63
CA ALA A 18 -12.04 -56.25 8.72
C ALA A 18 -11.70 -54.77 8.98
N PHE A 19 -10.75 -54.24 8.21
CA PHE A 19 -10.64 -52.80 7.99
C PHE A 19 -11.89 -52.38 7.21
N THR A 20 -12.93 -51.96 7.92
CA THR A 20 -13.98 -51.14 7.34
C THR A 20 -13.36 -49.78 7.04
N SER A 21 -12.92 -49.59 5.80
CA SER A 21 -12.72 -48.27 5.21
C SER A 21 -14.09 -47.58 5.21
N ALA A 22 -14.40 -46.86 6.28
CA ALA A 22 -15.42 -45.84 6.22
C ALA A 22 -14.95 -44.86 5.14
N ASN A 23 -15.63 -44.88 3.99
CA ASN A 23 -15.55 -43.81 3.02
C ASN A 23 -15.84 -42.51 3.77
N LEU A 24 -14.79 -41.73 4.06
CA LEU A 24 -14.93 -40.30 4.26
C LEU A 24 -15.33 -39.75 2.90
N ALA A 25 -16.63 -39.82 2.60
CA ALA A 25 -17.23 -38.88 1.68
C ALA A 25 -17.05 -37.52 2.36
N ALA A 26 -15.95 -36.83 2.03
CA ALA A 26 -15.83 -35.42 2.29
C ALA A 26 -17.10 -34.80 1.73
N ASN A 27 -17.86 -34.14 2.59
CA ASN A 27 -19.10 -33.47 2.20
C ASN A 27 -18.69 -32.26 1.34
N GLU A 28 -18.36 -32.49 0.06
CA GLU A 28 -17.92 -31.47 -0.90
C GLU A 28 -19.06 -30.54 -1.30
N GLN A 29 -20.30 -31.03 -1.24
CA GLN A 29 -21.52 -30.31 -1.64
C GLN A 29 -21.72 -28.94 -0.94
N PRO A 30 -21.65 -28.82 0.40
CA PRO A 30 -21.82 -27.54 1.09
C PRO A 30 -20.73 -26.52 0.74
N TYR A 31 -19.51 -26.97 0.44
CA TYR A 31 -18.40 -26.08 0.07
C TYR A 31 -18.49 -25.62 -1.38
N GLN A 32 -19.05 -26.43 -2.29
CA GLN A 32 -19.30 -26.02 -3.67
C GLN A 32 -20.38 -24.93 -3.77
N GLU A 33 -21.46 -25.03 -3.00
CA GLU A 33 -22.49 -23.99 -2.96
C GLU A 33 -21.96 -22.70 -2.35
N LEU A 34 -21.19 -22.81 -1.26
CA LEU A 34 -20.54 -21.67 -0.62
C LEU A 34 -19.52 -20.99 -1.56
N GLY A 35 -18.71 -21.76 -2.28
CA GLY A 35 -17.74 -21.24 -3.25
C GLY A 35 -18.40 -20.37 -4.32
N LYS A 36 -19.50 -20.85 -4.92
CA LYS A 36 -20.29 -20.07 -5.91
C LYS A 36 -20.84 -18.77 -5.31
N GLN A 37 -21.34 -18.81 -4.08
CA GLN A 37 -21.85 -17.61 -3.40
C GLN A 37 -20.74 -16.58 -3.13
N ILE A 38 -19.54 -17.04 -2.79
CA ILE A 38 -18.38 -16.18 -2.57
C ILE A 38 -17.93 -15.54 -3.89
N GLU A 39 -17.84 -16.32 -4.97
CA GLU A 39 -17.46 -15.84 -6.31
C GLU A 39 -18.43 -14.75 -6.82
N ILE A 40 -19.75 -14.98 -6.69
CA ILE A 40 -20.75 -13.96 -7.03
C ILE A 40 -20.53 -12.68 -6.22
N MET A 41 -20.20 -12.80 -4.93
CA MET A 41 -19.98 -11.62 -4.09
C MET A 41 -18.67 -10.89 -4.43
N GLU A 42 -17.63 -11.62 -4.84
CA GLU A 42 -16.39 -11.05 -5.39
C GLU A 42 -16.66 -10.25 -6.67
N ASP A 43 -17.47 -10.78 -7.58
CA ASP A 43 -17.88 -10.10 -8.81
C ASP A 43 -18.71 -8.84 -8.53
N ILE A 44 -19.62 -8.90 -7.55
CA ILE A 44 -20.41 -7.74 -7.12
C ILE A 44 -19.49 -6.67 -6.54
N PHE A 45 -18.58 -7.03 -5.64
CA PHE A 45 -17.62 -6.06 -5.10
C PHE A 45 -16.75 -5.46 -6.20
N THR A 46 -16.22 -6.29 -7.09
CA THR A 46 -15.38 -5.85 -8.21
C THR A 46 -16.14 -4.89 -9.13
N SER A 47 -17.40 -5.20 -9.44
CA SER A 47 -18.23 -4.39 -10.33
C SER A 47 -18.64 -3.07 -9.69
N ALA A 48 -19.07 -3.09 -8.42
CA ALA A 48 -19.48 -1.90 -7.70
C ALA A 48 -18.33 -0.90 -7.52
N ILE A 49 -17.13 -1.41 -7.27
CA ILE A 49 -15.91 -0.61 -7.17
C ILE A 49 -15.49 -0.01 -8.50
N LYS A 50 -15.58 -0.77 -9.61
CA LYS A 50 -15.24 -0.27 -10.95
C LYS A 50 -16.21 0.82 -11.41
N ASN A 51 -17.48 0.73 -11.02
CA ASN A 51 -18.54 1.66 -11.40
C ASN A 51 -18.65 2.89 -10.48
N ASP A 52 -17.98 2.90 -9.33
CA ASP A 52 -17.90 4.09 -8.49
C ASP A 52 -17.02 5.13 -9.21
N GLY A 53 -17.67 6.04 -9.95
CA GLY A 53 -17.08 6.99 -10.92
C GLY A 53 -16.04 7.98 -10.39
N ASN A 54 -15.49 7.73 -9.21
CA ASN A 54 -14.36 8.43 -8.58
C ASN A 54 -13.00 7.76 -8.92
N ASN A 55 -12.98 6.89 -9.95
CA ASN A 55 -11.96 5.88 -10.21
C ASN A 55 -10.67 6.42 -10.89
N ASN A 56 -10.52 7.72 -11.10
CA ASN A 56 -9.39 8.22 -11.89
C ASN A 56 -8.06 8.24 -11.14
N ASN A 57 -8.04 8.21 -9.80
CA ASN A 57 -6.79 8.47 -9.05
C ASN A 57 -6.33 7.39 -8.05
N MET A 58 -7.08 6.29 -7.86
CA MET A 58 -6.61 5.18 -7.03
C MET A 58 -7.27 3.88 -7.47
N GLY A 59 -6.93 3.40 -8.67
CA GLY A 59 -7.56 2.23 -9.27
C GLY A 59 -7.42 1.00 -8.38
N LEU A 60 -8.51 0.27 -8.13
CA LEU A 60 -8.46 -1.03 -7.47
C LEU A 60 -8.03 -2.10 -8.49
N ALA A 61 -7.13 -2.99 -8.07
CA ALA A 61 -6.46 -3.95 -8.95
C ALA A 61 -7.30 -5.20 -9.14
N ALA A 62 -7.74 -5.76 -8.03
CA ALA A 62 -8.48 -7.00 -7.95
C ALA A 62 -9.01 -7.16 -6.52
N ILE A 63 -10.09 -7.93 -6.40
CA ILE A 63 -10.50 -8.53 -5.14
C ILE A 63 -10.18 -10.00 -5.24
N GLU A 64 -9.60 -10.57 -4.19
CA GLU A 64 -9.39 -12.01 -4.08
C GLU A 64 -10.21 -12.52 -2.90
N SER A 65 -10.91 -13.63 -3.09
CA SER A 65 -11.64 -14.28 -2.01
C SER A 65 -10.96 -15.57 -1.56
N MET A 66 -11.02 -15.87 -0.27
CA MET A 66 -10.70 -17.19 0.26
C MET A 66 -11.66 -17.57 1.37
N TYR A 67 -11.93 -18.86 1.51
CA TYR A 67 -12.71 -19.40 2.62
C TYR A 67 -11.81 -20.14 3.62
N LEU A 68 -11.93 -19.78 4.89
CA LEU A 68 -11.24 -20.41 6.00
C LEU A 68 -12.27 -21.12 6.89
N ALA A 69 -12.24 -22.45 6.90
CA ALA A 69 -13.20 -23.24 7.68
C ALA A 69 -13.21 -22.82 9.16
N LYS A 70 -14.42 -22.61 9.73
CA LYS A 70 -14.67 -22.16 11.11
C LYS A 70 -14.23 -20.73 11.42
N GLN A 71 -13.74 -19.99 10.44
CA GLN A 71 -13.34 -18.59 10.59
C GLN A 71 -14.18 -17.70 9.69
N GLY A 72 -14.48 -18.18 8.48
CA GLY A 72 -15.38 -17.57 7.51
C GLY A 72 -14.67 -17.14 6.23
N VAL A 73 -15.21 -16.13 5.57
CA VAL A 73 -14.73 -15.66 4.25
C VAL A 73 -13.80 -14.46 4.43
N VAL A 74 -12.71 -14.44 3.68
CA VAL A 74 -11.78 -13.30 3.63
C VAL A 74 -11.75 -12.77 2.21
N PHE A 75 -12.08 -11.50 2.04
CA PHE A 75 -11.91 -10.76 0.80
C PHE A 75 -10.72 -9.82 0.93
N THR A 76 -9.75 -9.95 0.03
CA THR A 76 -8.57 -9.09 -0.04
C THR A 76 -8.73 -8.11 -1.18
N VAL A 77 -8.93 -6.84 -0.84
CA VAL A 77 -9.00 -5.74 -1.78
C VAL A 77 -7.59 -5.23 -2.03
N LYS A 78 -7.07 -5.52 -3.24
CA LYS A 78 -5.77 -5.02 -3.69
C LYS A 78 -5.95 -3.70 -4.41
N SER A 79 -5.23 -2.67 -4.00
CA SER A 79 -5.13 -1.43 -4.76
C SER A 79 -4.05 -1.55 -5.84
N LYS A 80 -4.29 -1.00 -7.04
CA LYS A 80 -3.24 -0.77 -8.03
C LYS A 80 -2.40 0.36 -7.48
N ARG A 81 -1.46 0.02 -6.62
CA ARG A 81 -0.51 1.02 -6.16
C ARG A 81 0.42 1.33 -7.31
N ASN A 82 0.43 2.59 -7.75
CA ASN A 82 1.54 3.13 -8.51
C ASN A 82 2.84 2.88 -7.72
N PHE A 83 3.86 2.44 -8.45
CA PHE A 83 5.14 1.97 -7.93
C PHE A 83 5.67 2.83 -6.77
N HIS A 84 5.83 2.20 -5.60
CA HIS A 84 6.45 2.84 -4.44
C HIS A 84 7.96 2.65 -4.55
N PHE A 85 8.67 3.68 -5.04
CA PHE A 85 10.13 3.70 -4.95
C PHE A 85 10.55 4.14 -3.53
N PRO A 86 11.34 3.34 -2.79
CA PRO A 86 11.76 3.68 -1.43
C PRO A 86 12.58 4.98 -1.44
N GLY A 87 12.12 6.00 -0.72
CA GLY A 87 12.81 7.28 -0.54
C GLY A 87 12.06 8.52 -1.07
N PHE A 88 11.02 8.35 -1.88
CA PHE A 88 10.27 9.46 -2.47
C PHE A 88 8.78 9.12 -2.61
N SER A 89 7.90 9.82 -1.90
CA SER A 89 6.47 9.90 -2.24
C SER A 89 6.22 11.18 -3.02
N VAL A 90 5.89 11.03 -4.30
CA VAL A 90 5.60 12.10 -5.25
C VAL A 90 4.25 11.76 -5.91
N PRO A 91 3.40 12.75 -6.23
CA PRO A 91 2.15 12.50 -6.94
C PRO A 91 2.52 11.95 -8.32
N VAL A 92 2.30 10.67 -8.52
CA VAL A 92 2.25 10.10 -9.87
C VAL A 92 0.83 10.40 -10.35
N PRO A 93 0.61 11.25 -11.36
CA PRO A 93 -0.65 11.20 -12.09
C PRO A 93 -0.90 9.76 -12.50
N VAL A 94 -2.08 9.27 -12.15
CA VAL A 94 -2.45 7.90 -12.35
C VAL A 94 -2.50 7.64 -13.84
N ALA A 95 -1.67 6.71 -14.29
CA ALA A 95 -1.77 6.18 -15.63
C ALA A 95 -3.18 5.57 -15.79
N PRO A 96 -3.99 5.99 -16.77
CA PRO A 96 -5.28 5.37 -17.04
C PRO A 96 -5.17 3.85 -17.16
N VAL A 97 -6.20 3.19 -16.64
CA VAL A 97 -6.26 1.73 -16.58
C VAL A 97 -6.37 1.19 -18.01
N ALA A 98 -5.37 0.43 -18.45
CA ALA A 98 -5.48 -0.37 -19.66
C ALA A 98 -6.76 -1.24 -19.56
N PRO A 99 -7.66 -1.22 -20.56
CA PRO A 99 -8.90 -1.98 -20.49
C PRO A 99 -8.59 -3.46 -20.32
N MET A 100 -9.17 -4.08 -19.29
CA MET A 100 -9.06 -5.53 -19.14
C MET A 100 -9.86 -6.19 -20.26
N PRO A 101 -9.29 -7.17 -20.99
CA PRO A 101 -10.07 -7.94 -21.93
C PRO A 101 -11.19 -8.66 -21.15
N PRO A 102 -12.44 -8.60 -21.62
CA PRO A 102 -13.56 -9.21 -20.90
C PRO A 102 -13.34 -10.73 -20.79
N ALA A 103 -13.59 -11.28 -19.60
CA ALA A 103 -13.49 -12.72 -19.36
C ALA A 103 -14.64 -13.45 -20.09
N GLY A 104 -14.30 -14.37 -21.00
CA GLY A 104 -15.28 -15.24 -21.68
C GLY A 104 -15.23 -15.29 -23.21
N PHE A 105 -14.15 -14.84 -23.87
CA PHE A 105 -14.10 -14.76 -25.33
C PHE A 105 -13.22 -15.86 -25.94
N GLU A 106 -13.72 -17.10 -25.97
CA GLU A 106 -13.18 -18.14 -26.85
C GLU A 106 -13.77 -18.12 -28.27
N ASN A 107 -14.75 -17.25 -28.57
CA ASN A 107 -15.34 -17.17 -29.90
C ASN A 107 -15.19 -15.76 -30.48
N SER A 108 -14.32 -15.69 -31.48
CA SER A 108 -13.99 -14.56 -32.34
C SER A 108 -15.21 -14.02 -33.12
N GLU A 109 -15.06 -12.76 -33.60
CA GLU A 109 -15.65 -12.18 -34.83
C GLU A 109 -16.75 -11.11 -34.78
N LEU A 110 -17.20 -10.57 -33.63
CA LEU A 110 -18.30 -9.56 -33.67
C LEU A 110 -17.99 -8.12 -33.22
N PHE A 111 -16.78 -7.79 -32.76
CA PHE A 111 -16.40 -6.40 -32.41
C PHE A 111 -14.91 -6.17 -32.68
N GLY A 112 -14.52 -6.14 -33.96
CA GLY A 112 -13.17 -5.77 -34.41
C GLY A 112 -13.12 -4.28 -34.75
N GLU A 113 -12.04 -3.60 -34.35
CA GLU A 113 -11.71 -2.17 -34.51
C GLU A 113 -12.03 -1.26 -33.30
N ASP A 114 -13.27 -1.08 -32.85
CA ASP A 114 -13.58 -0.06 -31.81
C ASP A 114 -12.97 -0.34 -30.43
N LEU A 115 -12.90 -1.61 -29.98
CA LEU A 115 -12.30 -1.94 -28.69
C LEU A 115 -10.77 -1.80 -28.71
N GLN A 116 -10.14 -2.05 -29.86
CA GLN A 116 -8.69 -1.93 -30.04
C GLN A 116 -8.27 -0.46 -29.96
N VAL A 117 -9.03 0.43 -30.60
CA VAL A 117 -8.81 1.89 -30.57
C VAL A 117 -8.94 2.44 -29.15
N VAL A 118 -9.94 2.00 -28.38
CA VAL A 118 -10.12 2.42 -26.98
C VAL A 118 -9.00 1.90 -26.07
N ILE A 119 -8.47 0.71 -26.32
CA ILE A 119 -7.31 0.16 -25.60
C ILE A 119 -6.05 0.95 -25.93
N ASP A 120 -5.80 1.24 -27.21
CA ASP A 120 -4.61 1.96 -27.67
C ASP A 120 -4.63 3.41 -27.18
N GLU A 121 -5.78 4.10 -27.22
CA GLU A 121 -5.94 5.47 -26.71
C GLU A 121 -5.75 5.54 -25.19
N ALA A 122 -6.32 4.59 -24.43
CA ALA A 122 -6.13 4.50 -22.99
C ALA A 122 -4.67 4.15 -22.61
N MET A 123 -3.98 3.36 -23.44
CA MET A 123 -2.55 3.06 -23.26
C MET A 123 -1.66 4.26 -23.58
N GLU A 124 -1.99 5.04 -24.61
CA GLU A 124 -1.26 6.26 -24.97
C GLU A 124 -1.42 7.34 -23.88
N GLU A 125 -2.63 7.54 -23.36
CA GLU A 125 -2.89 8.43 -22.22
C GLU A 125 -2.15 7.95 -20.94
N ALA A 126 -2.02 6.63 -20.75
CA ALA A 126 -1.29 6.02 -19.65
C ALA A 126 0.22 6.25 -19.74
N VAL A 127 0.77 6.13 -20.95
CA VAL A 127 2.18 6.43 -21.22
C VAL A 127 2.46 7.91 -20.99
N VAL A 128 1.63 8.81 -21.50
CA VAL A 128 1.79 10.27 -21.32
C VAL A 128 1.72 10.66 -19.84
N ALA A 129 0.77 10.12 -19.08
CA ALA A 129 0.66 10.38 -17.64
C ALA A 129 1.88 9.85 -16.87
N MET A 130 2.38 8.67 -17.24
CA MET A 130 3.56 8.08 -16.63
C MET A 130 4.85 8.85 -16.97
N GLU A 131 4.99 9.32 -18.21
CA GLU A 131 6.10 10.16 -18.65
C GLU A 131 6.11 11.49 -17.89
N TYR A 132 4.97 12.18 -17.81
CA TYR A 132 4.84 13.42 -17.05
C TYR A 132 5.15 13.23 -15.55
N ALA A 133 4.71 12.11 -14.97
CA ALA A 133 5.07 11.75 -13.61
C ALA A 133 6.58 11.53 -13.45
N HIS A 134 7.19 10.76 -14.35
CA HIS A 134 8.63 10.49 -14.37
C HIS A 134 9.45 11.76 -14.54
N GLU A 135 9.01 12.70 -15.37
CA GLU A 135 9.65 14.00 -15.56
C GLU A 135 9.60 14.83 -14.28
N ASN A 136 8.43 14.93 -13.64
CA ASN A 136 8.30 15.64 -12.37
C ASN A 136 9.16 15.01 -11.26
N MET A 137 9.22 13.67 -11.21
CA MET A 137 10.10 12.96 -10.29
C MET A 137 11.58 13.26 -10.55
N ARG A 138 12.00 13.23 -11.82
CA ARG A 138 13.38 13.54 -12.20
C ARG A 138 13.73 14.96 -11.81
N MET A 139 12.87 15.92 -12.13
CA MET A 139 13.08 17.33 -11.76
C MET A 139 13.24 17.50 -10.25
N ASP A 140 12.42 16.84 -9.43
CA ASP A 140 12.52 16.94 -7.98
C ASP A 140 13.78 16.29 -7.40
N VAL A 141 14.15 15.11 -7.91
CA VAL A 141 15.41 14.44 -7.53
C VAL A 141 16.62 15.27 -7.93
N GLU A 142 16.58 15.88 -9.13
CA GLU A 142 17.63 16.76 -9.63
C GLU A 142 17.75 18.03 -8.79
N LYS A 143 16.65 18.70 -8.47
CA LYS A 143 16.64 19.87 -7.57
C LYS A 143 17.25 19.53 -6.22
N GLN A 144 16.83 18.42 -5.61
CA GLN A 144 17.40 17.99 -4.33
C GLN A 144 18.88 17.63 -4.44
N ARG A 145 19.30 17.00 -5.55
CA ARG A 145 20.70 16.67 -5.79
C ARG A 145 21.54 17.94 -5.93
N GLN A 146 21.07 18.92 -6.70
CA GLN A 146 21.73 20.22 -6.89
C GLN A 146 21.87 20.96 -5.55
N LEU A 147 20.83 20.98 -4.71
CA LEU A 147 20.92 21.59 -3.38
C LEU A 147 22.00 20.92 -2.52
N ARG A 148 22.05 19.57 -2.50
CA ARG A 148 23.09 18.82 -1.75
C ARG A 148 24.49 19.05 -2.30
N GLU A 149 24.63 19.25 -3.60
CA GLU A 149 25.90 19.55 -4.26
C GLU A 149 26.39 20.95 -3.87
N GLN A 150 25.52 21.95 -3.96
CA GLN A 150 25.81 23.32 -3.50
C GLN A 150 26.17 23.36 -2.01
N GLU A 151 25.47 22.61 -1.15
CA GLU A 151 25.82 22.51 0.27
C GLU A 151 27.23 21.94 0.48
N ARG A 152 27.62 20.95 -0.32
CA ARG A 152 28.96 20.34 -0.25
C ARG A 152 30.03 21.30 -0.74
N GLU A 153 29.80 21.98 -1.86
CA GLU A 153 30.71 22.98 -2.42
C GLU A 153 30.98 24.11 -1.41
N LEU A 154 29.92 24.71 -0.85
CA LEU A 154 30.04 25.72 0.20
C LEU A 154 30.80 25.19 1.43
N ALA A 155 30.57 23.94 1.82
CA ALA A 155 31.28 23.31 2.92
C ALA A 155 32.77 23.02 2.61
N TYR A 156 33.14 22.81 1.35
CA TYR A 156 34.53 22.71 0.95
C TYR A 156 35.19 24.09 0.95
N GLU A 157 34.56 25.10 0.36
CA GLU A 157 35.11 26.46 0.33
C GLU A 157 35.30 27.04 1.73
N LEU A 158 34.34 26.83 2.64
CA LEU A 158 34.49 27.25 4.04
C LEU A 158 35.67 26.55 4.73
N ARG A 159 35.89 25.25 4.45
CA ARG A 159 37.03 24.50 5.00
C ARG A 159 38.36 24.96 4.42
N ASP A 160 38.40 25.31 3.15
CA ASP A 160 39.62 25.82 2.51
C ASP A 160 39.97 27.21 3.04
N ILE A 161 38.98 28.09 3.22
CA ILE A 161 39.18 29.38 3.91
C ILE A 161 39.65 29.17 5.36
N GLU A 162 39.15 28.16 6.08
CA GLU A 162 39.65 27.84 7.42
C GLU A 162 41.10 27.34 7.41
N ARG A 163 41.50 26.56 6.41
CA ARG A 163 42.90 26.13 6.22
C ARG A 163 43.79 27.33 5.92
N GLU A 164 43.41 28.17 4.97
CA GLU A 164 44.14 29.39 4.62
C GLU A 164 44.26 30.35 5.81
N ASN A 165 43.20 30.52 6.60
CA ASN A 165 43.27 31.33 7.82
C ASN A 165 44.25 30.77 8.85
N ARG A 166 44.34 29.44 9.00
CA ARG A 166 45.33 28.81 9.87
C ARG A 166 46.75 29.03 9.35
N ASP A 167 46.97 28.83 8.05
CA ASP A 167 48.28 29.03 7.43
C ASP A 167 48.73 30.49 7.53
N LEU A 168 47.82 31.43 7.30
CA LEU A 168 48.06 32.86 7.49
C LEU A 168 48.36 33.18 8.96
N ALA A 169 47.63 32.60 9.91
CA ALA A 169 47.90 32.80 11.34
C ALA A 169 49.31 32.32 11.75
N PHE A 170 49.82 31.26 11.13
CA PHE A 170 51.21 30.83 11.31
C PHE A 170 52.20 31.81 10.67
N LYS A 171 51.95 32.26 9.42
CA LYS A 171 52.80 33.23 8.72
C LYS A 171 52.92 34.55 9.47
N LYS A 172 51.83 35.02 10.10
CA LYS A 172 51.81 36.26 10.90
C LYS A 172 52.93 36.34 11.95
N ARG A 173 53.41 35.21 12.46
CA ARG A 173 54.45 35.16 13.51
C ARG A 173 55.87 35.43 12.99
N THR A 174 56.06 35.41 11.68
CA THR A 174 57.39 35.47 11.04
C THR A 174 57.53 36.67 10.09
N LEU A 175 56.49 37.48 9.90
CA LEU A 175 56.46 38.58 8.92
C LEU A 175 57.05 39.89 9.47
N ASP A 176 57.73 40.64 8.59
CA ASP A 176 58.25 41.98 8.87
C ASP A 176 57.18 43.09 8.78
N LYS A 177 57.48 44.30 9.27
CA LYS A 177 56.52 45.42 9.38
C LYS A 177 55.85 45.84 8.07
N ASP A 178 56.55 45.73 6.93
CA ASP A 178 56.00 46.09 5.63
C ASP A 178 55.14 44.96 5.02
N GLU A 179 55.52 43.70 5.25
CA GLU A 179 54.77 42.52 4.84
C GLU A 179 53.48 42.33 5.65
N LEU A 180 53.46 42.80 6.90
CA LEU A 180 52.27 42.84 7.76
C LEU A 180 51.10 43.62 7.13
N LYS A 181 51.37 44.70 6.40
CA LYS A 181 50.31 45.51 5.74
C LYS A 181 49.68 44.79 4.55
N GLU A 182 50.46 44.04 3.78
CA GLU A 182 49.93 43.21 2.70
C GLU A 182 49.17 42.00 3.23
N PHE A 183 49.67 41.42 4.32
CA PHE A 183 49.02 40.33 5.04
C PHE A 183 47.64 40.72 5.59
N GLU A 184 47.50 41.89 6.21
CA GLU A 184 46.21 42.39 6.70
C GLU A 184 45.17 42.55 5.57
N LYS A 185 45.60 42.99 4.38
CA LYS A 185 44.73 43.06 3.20
C LYS A 185 44.27 41.68 2.72
N GLN A 186 45.15 40.67 2.77
CA GLN A 186 44.79 39.29 2.40
C GLN A 186 43.79 38.68 3.40
N VAL A 187 44.01 38.89 4.70
CA VAL A 187 43.08 38.45 5.75
C VAL A 187 41.71 39.13 5.60
N ALA A 188 41.68 40.43 5.33
CA ALA A 188 40.42 41.17 5.11
C ALA A 188 39.65 40.63 3.90
N LYS A 189 40.33 40.30 2.79
CA LYS A 189 39.70 39.67 1.61
C LYS A 189 39.13 38.29 1.94
N LEU A 190 39.85 37.48 2.73
CA LEU A 190 39.37 36.15 3.14
C LEU A 190 38.20 36.22 4.10
N GLU A 191 38.20 37.18 5.04
CA GLU A 191 37.04 37.42 5.91
C GLU A 191 35.81 37.86 5.12
N GLN A 192 35.99 38.69 4.09
CA GLN A 192 34.91 39.10 3.21
C GLN A 192 34.34 37.89 2.45
N ARG A 193 35.21 37.08 1.81
CA ARG A 193 34.80 35.85 1.13
C ARG A 193 34.07 34.87 2.07
N LYS A 194 34.53 34.74 3.32
CA LYS A 194 33.86 33.93 4.35
C LYS A 194 32.45 34.45 4.65
N LYS A 195 32.28 35.77 4.76
CA LYS A 195 30.96 36.38 5.01
C LYS A 195 30.01 36.11 3.84
N ASP A 196 30.50 36.24 2.60
CA ASP A 196 29.71 36.01 1.39
C ASP A 196 29.23 34.54 1.32
N LEU A 197 30.13 33.58 1.54
CA LEU A 197 29.76 32.15 1.58
C LEU A 197 28.79 31.78 2.71
N LEU A 198 28.88 32.45 3.87
CA LEU A 198 27.92 32.26 4.95
C LEU A 198 26.53 32.81 4.60
N GLN A 199 26.46 33.92 3.86
CA GLN A 199 25.19 34.44 3.35
C GLN A 199 24.59 33.49 2.31
N GLU A 200 25.41 32.96 1.40
CA GLU A 200 24.98 31.98 0.40
C GLU A 200 24.45 30.70 1.05
N LYS A 201 25.13 30.20 2.08
CA LYS A 201 24.67 29.06 2.88
C LYS A 201 23.30 29.32 3.52
N GLN A 202 23.06 30.52 4.04
CA GLN A 202 21.75 30.88 4.62
C GLN A 202 20.66 30.95 3.55
N GLN A 203 20.96 31.48 2.37
CA GLN A 203 20.01 31.50 1.25
C GLN A 203 19.69 30.09 0.76
N LEU A 204 20.69 29.22 0.68
CA LEU A 204 20.53 27.82 0.29
C LEU A 204 19.65 27.06 1.30
N ALA A 205 19.88 27.27 2.60
CA ALA A 205 19.07 26.67 3.65
C ALA A 205 17.59 27.13 3.58
N LYS A 206 17.34 28.39 3.22
CA LYS A 206 15.97 28.90 3.01
C LYS A 206 15.29 28.20 1.83
N LYS A 207 15.96 28.12 0.67
CA LYS A 207 15.45 27.42 -0.51
C LYS A 207 15.17 25.93 -0.23
N ALA A 208 16.05 25.27 0.51
CA ALA A 208 15.86 23.88 0.91
C ALA A 208 14.66 23.71 1.86
N GLY A 209 14.46 24.66 2.79
CA GLY A 209 13.30 24.69 3.68
C GLY A 209 11.98 24.91 2.95
N GLU A 210 11.94 25.83 1.98
CA GLU A 210 10.77 26.10 1.13
C GLU A 210 10.39 24.87 0.30
N LEU A 211 11.36 24.26 -0.39
CA LEU A 211 11.13 23.05 -1.18
C LEU A 211 10.61 21.90 -0.32
N LYS A 212 11.16 21.72 0.89
CA LYS A 212 10.69 20.70 1.83
C LYS A 212 9.25 20.97 2.28
N ALA A 213 8.92 22.22 2.60
CA ALA A 213 7.58 22.59 3.02
C ALA A 213 6.54 22.37 1.91
N GLU A 214 6.90 22.65 0.66
CA GLU A 214 6.05 22.37 -0.51
C GLU A 214 5.82 20.87 -0.68
N GLN A 215 6.87 20.06 -0.58
CA GLN A 215 6.77 18.60 -0.66
C GLN A 215 5.93 18.01 0.49
N ASP A 216 6.10 18.51 1.71
CA ASP A 216 5.33 18.04 2.86
C ASP A 216 3.83 18.38 2.73
N LYS A 217 3.49 19.56 2.17
CA LYS A 217 2.09 19.92 1.85
C LYS A 217 1.46 18.99 0.84
N LEU A 218 2.15 18.73 -0.28
CA LEU A 218 1.65 17.82 -1.33
C LEU A 218 1.43 16.40 -0.78
N ARG A 219 2.34 15.93 0.09
CA ARG A 219 2.20 14.62 0.76
C ARG A 219 1.01 14.58 1.71
N ASP A 220 0.77 15.64 2.47
CA ASP A 220 -0.36 15.72 3.39
C ASP A 220 -1.69 15.81 2.63
N GLU A 221 -1.74 16.54 1.52
CA GLU A 221 -2.91 16.60 0.64
C GLU A 221 -3.23 15.22 0.03
N GLN A 222 -2.23 14.52 -0.49
CA GLN A 222 -2.38 13.15 -0.97
C GLN A 222 -2.84 12.20 0.15
N ARG A 223 -2.28 12.33 1.35
CA ARG A 223 -2.70 11.50 2.49
C ARG A 223 -4.17 11.72 2.81
N LYS A 224 -4.64 12.98 2.79
CA LYS A 224 -6.06 13.30 3.02
C LYS A 224 -6.95 12.72 1.92
N GLN A 225 -6.56 12.86 0.65
CA GLN A 225 -7.30 12.28 -0.47
C GLN A 225 -7.38 10.75 -0.35
N GLN A 226 -6.27 10.11 -0.02
CA GLN A 226 -6.19 8.67 0.19
C GLN A 226 -7.05 8.20 1.37
N GLN A 227 -7.01 8.92 2.50
CA GLN A 227 -7.87 8.64 3.66
C GLN A 227 -9.35 8.78 3.32
N ALA A 228 -9.72 9.84 2.59
CA ALA A 228 -11.10 10.07 2.16
C ALA A 228 -11.57 8.96 1.21
N TYR A 229 -10.73 8.55 0.26
CA TYR A 229 -11.02 7.43 -0.64
C TYR A 229 -11.23 6.12 0.11
N PHE A 230 -10.36 5.78 1.07
CA PHE A 230 -10.53 4.53 1.81
C PHE A 230 -11.76 4.58 2.71
N ALA A 231 -12.11 5.74 3.27
CA ALA A 231 -13.36 5.92 4.01
C ALA A 231 -14.61 5.73 3.12
N SER A 232 -14.60 6.25 1.88
CA SER A 232 -15.70 6.01 0.93
C SER A 232 -15.74 4.54 0.51
N LEU A 233 -14.59 3.92 0.21
CA LEU A 233 -14.50 2.51 -0.12
C LEU A 233 -15.09 1.62 0.98
N GLN A 234 -14.77 1.88 2.25
CA GLN A 234 -15.32 1.12 3.38
C GLN A 234 -16.84 1.26 3.47
N THR A 235 -17.35 2.46 3.22
CA THR A 235 -18.80 2.73 3.21
C THR A 235 -19.48 1.94 2.10
N ASN A 236 -18.95 2.01 0.88
CA ASN A 236 -19.48 1.31 -0.28
C ASN A 236 -19.43 -0.21 -0.10
N LEU A 237 -18.30 -0.76 0.38
CA LEU A 237 -18.16 -2.19 0.68
C LEU A 237 -19.17 -2.66 1.72
N SER A 238 -19.47 -1.83 2.72
CA SER A 238 -20.44 -2.19 3.76
C SER A 238 -21.87 -2.07 3.29
N GLU A 239 -22.16 -1.13 2.40
CA GLU A 239 -23.46 -1.04 1.73
C GLU A 239 -23.69 -2.24 0.81
N ILE A 240 -22.67 -2.71 0.09
CA ILE A 240 -22.73 -3.94 -0.70
C ILE A 240 -22.98 -5.16 0.19
N LEU A 241 -22.27 -5.28 1.33
CA LEU A 241 -22.56 -6.32 2.32
C LEU A 241 -23.99 -6.19 2.88
N CYS A 242 -24.46 -4.95 3.05
CA CYS A 242 -25.84 -4.53 3.22
C CYS A 242 -26.84 -5.27 2.33
N THR A 243 -26.73 -4.95 1.05
CA THR A 243 -27.70 -5.30 0.01
C THR A 243 -27.56 -6.76 -0.42
N TYR A 244 -26.32 -7.27 -0.49
CA TYR A 244 -26.01 -8.56 -1.09
C TYR A 244 -25.52 -9.61 -0.09
N GLY A 245 -25.36 -9.27 1.19
CA GLY A 245 -24.92 -10.20 2.23
C GLY A 245 -25.86 -11.40 2.43
N ALA A 246 -27.12 -11.31 1.96
CA ALA A 246 -28.03 -12.44 1.84
C ALA A 246 -27.48 -13.58 0.97
N GLY A 247 -26.63 -13.25 -0.01
CA GLY A 247 -26.00 -14.18 -0.94
C GLY A 247 -25.11 -15.21 -0.24
N LEU A 248 -24.52 -14.88 0.91
CA LEU A 248 -23.72 -15.80 1.72
C LEU A 248 -24.57 -16.69 2.64
N LYS A 249 -25.65 -17.27 2.11
CA LYS A 249 -26.57 -18.09 2.89
C LYS A 249 -25.89 -19.33 3.46
N ALA A 250 -25.03 -19.99 2.67
CA ALA A 250 -24.35 -21.23 3.03
C ALA A 250 -23.28 -21.07 4.11
N LEU A 251 -22.87 -19.83 4.42
CA LEU A 251 -21.92 -19.55 5.48
C LEU A 251 -22.50 -19.96 6.86
N PRO A 252 -21.78 -20.66 7.74
CA PRO A 252 -22.24 -20.91 9.10
C PRO A 252 -22.56 -19.63 9.88
N GLY A 253 -23.48 -19.72 10.85
CA GLY A 253 -24.00 -18.56 11.59
C GLY A 253 -23.00 -17.89 12.54
N ASP A 254 -22.01 -18.66 12.97
CA ASP A 254 -20.92 -18.32 13.89
C ASP A 254 -19.65 -17.82 13.16
N GLU A 255 -19.63 -17.87 11.83
CA GLU A 255 -18.48 -17.43 11.03
C GLU A 255 -18.55 -15.94 10.63
N HIS A 256 -17.41 -15.41 10.22
CA HIS A 256 -17.21 -13.99 9.93
C HIS A 256 -16.98 -13.72 8.44
N VAL A 257 -17.20 -12.47 8.04
CA VAL A 257 -16.75 -11.95 6.74
C VAL A 257 -15.68 -10.91 7.03
N SER A 258 -14.47 -11.15 6.53
CA SER A 258 -13.32 -10.26 6.73
C SER A 258 -12.98 -9.55 5.43
N LEU A 259 -12.78 -8.25 5.48
CA LEU A 259 -12.27 -7.44 4.38
C LEU A 259 -10.86 -6.96 4.72
N ILE A 260 -9.88 -7.34 3.91
CA ILE A 260 -8.49 -6.87 4.02
C ILE A 260 -8.28 -5.85 2.92
N ILE A 261 -8.08 -4.59 3.28
CA ILE A 261 -7.77 -3.51 2.35
C ILE A 261 -6.26 -3.27 2.42
N LYS A 262 -5.57 -3.65 1.35
CA LYS A 262 -4.11 -3.53 1.25
C LYS A 262 -3.67 -2.07 1.29
N ASP A 263 -2.63 -1.77 2.07
CA ASP A 263 -2.00 -0.44 2.16
C ASP A 263 -2.97 0.72 2.51
N ALA A 264 -4.09 0.44 3.19
CA ALA A 264 -5.13 1.44 3.44
C ALA A 264 -4.83 2.37 4.62
N ALA A 265 -3.98 1.94 5.55
CA ALA A 265 -3.66 2.67 6.76
C ALA A 265 -2.21 3.19 6.71
N PHE A 266 -2.01 4.50 6.90
CA PHE A 266 -0.67 5.07 7.05
C PHE A 266 -0.20 4.94 8.50
N ASP A 267 0.97 4.34 8.72
CA ASP A 267 1.63 4.28 10.02
C ASP A 267 2.67 5.42 10.14
N PRO A 268 2.43 6.42 11.00
CA PRO A 268 3.37 7.52 11.21
C PRO A 268 4.72 7.08 11.77
N SER A 269 4.75 5.96 12.53
CA SER A 269 5.95 5.48 13.22
C SER A 269 6.94 4.81 12.27
N GLY A 270 6.42 4.04 11.30
CA GLY A 270 7.22 3.38 10.27
C GLY A 270 7.38 4.17 8.97
N ARG A 271 6.55 5.22 8.76
CA ARG A 271 6.34 5.87 7.45
C ARG A 271 5.99 4.86 6.35
N THR A 272 5.30 3.80 6.73
CA THR A 272 4.85 2.74 5.82
C THR A 272 3.33 2.69 5.80
N TYR A 273 2.81 2.10 4.74
CA TYR A 273 1.42 1.73 4.70
C TYR A 273 1.26 0.32 5.28
N LYS A 274 0.15 0.13 5.97
CA LYS A 274 -0.29 -1.09 6.63
C LYS A 274 -1.62 -1.53 6.06
N ASP A 275 -1.86 -2.83 6.12
CA ASP A 275 -3.12 -3.40 5.69
C ASP A 275 -4.18 -3.09 6.74
N GLN A 276 -5.36 -2.66 6.31
CA GLN A 276 -6.49 -2.46 7.21
C GLN A 276 -7.44 -3.65 7.09
N VAL A 277 -7.75 -4.28 8.22
CA VAL A 277 -8.66 -5.42 8.27
C VAL A 277 -9.94 -5.03 9.00
N LEU A 278 -11.07 -5.37 8.39
CA LEU A 278 -12.42 -5.19 8.92
C LEU A 278 -13.08 -6.56 9.04
N VAL A 279 -13.52 -6.93 10.24
CA VAL A 279 -14.15 -8.24 10.49
C VAL A 279 -15.61 -8.02 10.90
N PHE A 280 -16.52 -8.59 10.12
CA PHE A 280 -17.96 -8.50 10.31
C PHE A 280 -18.52 -9.86 10.77
N ALA A 281 -19.35 -9.85 11.81
CA ALA A 281 -20.10 -11.04 12.19
C ALA A 281 -21.25 -11.28 11.22
N LYS A 282 -21.50 -12.54 10.82
CA LYS A 282 -22.66 -12.86 9.97
C LYS A 282 -23.99 -12.41 10.58
N SER A 283 -24.11 -12.42 11.91
CA SER A 283 -25.27 -11.90 12.62
C SER A 283 -25.54 -10.42 12.35
N ASP A 284 -24.50 -9.59 12.24
CA ASP A 284 -24.66 -8.15 12.03
C ASP A 284 -24.97 -7.84 10.57
N ILE A 285 -24.39 -8.61 9.64
CA ILE A 285 -24.77 -8.56 8.22
C ILE A 285 -26.26 -8.88 8.05
N LYS A 286 -26.77 -9.91 8.75
CA LYS A 286 -28.20 -10.26 8.76
C LYS A 286 -29.08 -9.14 9.33
N LYS A 287 -28.66 -8.49 10.43
CA LYS A 287 -29.39 -7.34 10.99
C LYS A 287 -29.43 -6.18 10.02
N CYS A 288 -28.36 -5.99 9.24
CA CYS A 288 -28.29 -4.93 8.25
C CYS A 288 -29.20 -5.23 7.06
N LEU A 289 -29.25 -6.49 6.62
CA LEU A 289 -30.19 -6.96 5.59
C LEU A 289 -31.65 -6.81 6.03
N SER A 290 -31.96 -7.01 7.31
CA SER A 290 -33.30 -6.82 7.86
C SER A 290 -33.61 -5.36 8.24
N GLU A 291 -32.81 -4.39 7.74
CA GLU A 291 -32.94 -2.95 7.99
C GLU A 291 -32.92 -2.56 9.49
N SER A 292 -32.44 -3.45 10.36
CA SER A 292 -32.36 -3.21 11.80
C SER A 292 -31.13 -2.39 12.18
N ILE A 293 -30.12 -2.40 11.32
CA ILE A 293 -28.97 -1.48 11.34
C ILE A 293 -28.73 -0.99 9.89
N ASP A 294 -28.15 0.19 9.73
CA ASP A 294 -27.74 0.73 8.43
C ASP A 294 -26.28 0.33 8.10
N ALA A 295 -25.83 0.60 6.87
CA ALA A 295 -24.46 0.29 6.45
C ALA A 295 -23.39 0.97 7.34
N LYS A 296 -23.68 2.17 7.86
CA LYS A 296 -22.82 2.86 8.83
C LYS A 296 -22.81 2.16 10.18
N GLY A 297 -23.94 1.63 10.63
CA GLY A 297 -24.06 0.79 11.81
C GLY A 297 -23.28 -0.52 11.67
N LEU A 298 -23.33 -1.17 10.50
CA LEU A 298 -22.54 -2.36 10.21
C LEU A 298 -21.04 -2.08 10.23
N LEU A 299 -20.60 -0.96 9.64
CA LEU A 299 -19.20 -0.52 9.73
C LEU A 299 -18.74 -0.33 11.18
N LYS A 300 -19.58 0.28 12.01
CA LYS A 300 -19.26 0.52 13.42
C LYS A 300 -19.22 -0.76 14.26
N SER A 301 -19.97 -1.79 13.88
CA SER A 301 -19.93 -3.09 14.56
C SER A 301 -18.74 -3.95 14.10
N ALA A 302 -18.04 -3.54 13.04
CA ALA A 302 -16.87 -4.25 12.54
C ALA A 302 -15.69 -4.15 13.51
N THR A 303 -15.01 -5.27 13.75
CA THR A 303 -13.72 -5.25 14.46
C THR A 303 -12.65 -4.79 13.47
N THR A 304 -12.00 -3.67 13.75
CA THR A 304 -11.00 -3.05 12.87
C THR A 304 -9.60 -3.13 13.46
N TYR A 305 -8.61 -3.56 12.67
CA TYR A 305 -7.19 -3.54 13.06
C TYR A 305 -6.27 -3.29 11.86
N GLN A 306 -5.01 -2.98 12.15
CA GLN A 306 -3.98 -2.65 11.16
C GLN A 306 -2.81 -3.63 11.28
N LEU A 307 -2.31 -4.14 10.15
CA LEU A 307 -1.18 -5.07 10.05
C LEU A 307 -0.02 -4.45 9.30
#